data_AF-A0A6N2JU89-F1
#
_entry.id   AF-A0A6N2JU89-F1
#
_cell.length_a   1.000
_cell.length_b   1.000
_cell.length_c   1.000
_cell.angle_alpha   90.00
_cell.angle_beta   90.00
_cell.angle_gamma   90.00
#
_symmetry.space_group_name_H-M   'P 1'
#
loop_
_entity.id
_entity.type
_entity.pdbx_description
1 polymer ?
#
loop_
_entity_poly.entity_id
_entity_poly.type
_entity_poly.pdbx_seq_one_letter_code
_entity_poly.pdbx_strand_id
1 'polypeptide(L)'
;MLTSFEGLYRNGQIKIGDLPSGIPDGTRVIVTFLNSGGIDLESLGINKADAQILRSSLFTFAEEWDSPEMSIYDNYDAAKKR
;
A
#
# COMPACT_ATOMS: atom_id res chain seq x y z
N MET A 1 14.89 5.49 -12.44
CA MET A 1 13.66 4.84 -11.92
C MET A 1 13.95 4.41 -10.49
N LEU A 2 13.03 4.64 -9.56
CA LEU A 2 13.19 4.20 -8.17
C LEU A 2 12.81 2.72 -8.09
N THR A 3 13.62 1.92 -7.40
CA THR A 3 13.34 0.50 -7.12
C THR A 3 13.11 0.35 -5.64
N SER A 4 11.92 -0.11 -5.25
CA SER A 4 11.54 -0.38 -3.87
C SER A 4 11.33 -1.89 -3.68
N PHE A 5 11.67 -2.39 -2.50
CA PHE A 5 11.47 -3.78 -2.11
C PHE A 5 11.11 -3.81 -0.63
N GLU A 6 10.33 -4.82 -0.25
CA GLU A 6 9.97 -5.04 1.16
C GLU A 6 10.97 -5.94 1.86
N GLY A 7 11.17 -5.68 3.15
CA GLY A 7 12.04 -6.48 3.99
C GLY A 7 11.57 -6.43 5.45
N LEU A 8 11.94 -7.44 6.21
CA LEU A 8 11.60 -7.53 7.63
C LEU A 8 12.73 -6.96 8.48
N TYR A 9 12.43 -5.93 9.28
CA TYR A 9 13.39 -5.42 10.26
C TYR A 9 13.41 -6.29 11.52
N ARG A 10 14.56 -6.88 11.83
CA ARG A 10 14.77 -7.72 13.01
C ARG A 10 16.19 -7.56 13.54
N ASN A 11 16.31 -7.23 14.82
CA ASN A 11 17.59 -7.11 15.54
C ASN A 11 18.60 -6.16 14.84
N GLY A 12 18.15 -4.99 14.38
CA GLY A 12 19.02 -4.03 13.72
C GLY A 12 19.33 -4.32 12.25
N GLN A 13 18.77 -5.40 11.68
CA GLN A 13 19.02 -5.82 10.30
C GLN A 13 17.71 -5.85 9.50
N ILE A 14 17.80 -5.50 8.22
CA ILE A 14 16.71 -5.65 7.26
C ILE A 14 16.93 -6.97 6.51
N LYS A 15 16.04 -7.92 6.72
CA LYS A 15 16.05 -9.21 6.01
C LYS A 15 15.21 -9.08 4.75
N ILE A 16 15.86 -9.17 3.61
CA ILE A 16 15.23 -9.11 2.29
C ILE A 16 15.19 -10.56 1.78
N GLY A 17 14.01 -11.02 1.31
CA GLY A 17 13.86 -12.36 0.74
C GLY A 17 14.58 -12.45 -0.60
N ASP A 18 14.13 -11.64 -1.56
CA ASP A 18 14.71 -11.56 -2.90
C ASP A 18 15.48 -10.24 -3.06
N LEU A 19 16.79 -10.35 -3.25
CA LEU A 19 17.63 -9.18 -3.47
C LEU A 19 17.26 -8.52 -4.81
N PRO A 20 17.06 -7.20 -4.83
CA PRO A 20 16.81 -6.49 -6.08
C PRO A 20 18.02 -6.60 -7.01
N SER A 21 17.78 -6.90 -8.28
CA SER A 21 18.82 -7.00 -9.30
C SER A 21 18.92 -5.71 -10.13
N GLY A 22 20.07 -5.52 -10.79
CA GLY A 22 20.26 -4.39 -11.71
C GLY A 22 20.51 -3.03 -11.04
N ILE A 23 20.85 -3.01 -9.75
CA ILE A 23 21.24 -1.79 -9.05
C ILE A 23 22.76 -1.61 -9.15
N PRO A 24 23.27 -0.48 -9.70
CA PRO A 24 24.70 -0.21 -9.78
C PRO A 24 25.36 -0.11 -8.40
N ASP A 25 26.64 -0.51 -8.31
CA ASP A 25 27.43 -0.32 -7.09
C ASP A 25 27.53 1.17 -6.71
N GLY A 26 27.55 1.46 -5.41
CA GLY A 26 27.57 2.83 -4.88
C GLY A 26 26.25 3.60 -4.99
N THR A 27 25.16 2.97 -5.42
CA THR A 27 23.83 3.61 -5.44
C THR A 27 23.38 4.02 -4.04
N ARG A 28 22.96 5.29 -3.88
CA ARG A 28 22.40 5.79 -2.62
C ARG A 28 21.05 5.14 -2.33
N VAL A 29 20.85 4.78 -1.07
CA VAL A 29 19.61 4.14 -0.59
C VAL A 29 18.87 5.03 0.39
N ILE A 30 17.54 4.93 0.39
CA ILE A 30 16.65 5.49 1.42
C ILE A 30 15.95 4.30 2.08
N VAL A 31 15.96 4.25 3.41
CA VAL A 31 15.26 3.21 4.18
C VAL A 31 14.08 3.84 4.90
N THR A 32 12.89 3.33 4.64
CA THR A 32 11.66 3.74 5.31
C THR A 32 11.14 2.57 6.14
N PHE A 33 10.92 2.81 7.44
CA PHE A 33 10.31 1.83 8.34
C PHE A 33 8.81 2.04 8.38
N LEU A 34 8.06 1.05 7.93
CA LEU A 34 6.61 1.06 8.01
C LEU A 34 6.19 0.71 9.44
N ASN A 35 5.39 1.58 10.06
CA ASN A 35 4.77 1.26 11.34
C ASN A 35 3.57 0.34 11.08
N SER A 36 3.58 -0.85 11.67
CA SER A 36 2.46 -1.80 11.59
C SER A 36 1.29 -1.44 12.51
N GLY A 37 1.41 -0.35 13.28
CA GLY A 37 0.29 0.18 14.04
C GLY A 37 -0.87 0.54 13.11
N GLY A 38 -2.08 0.11 13.46
CA GLY A 38 -3.28 0.58 12.80
C GLY A 38 -3.30 2.12 12.81
N ILE A 39 -3.82 2.70 11.73
CA ILE A 39 -3.99 4.15 11.65
C ILE A 39 -5.09 4.52 12.63
N ASP A 40 -4.76 5.33 13.63
CA ASP A 40 -5.76 5.92 14.52
C ASP A 40 -6.48 7.04 13.75
N LEU A 41 -7.59 6.68 13.12
CA LEU A 41 -8.43 7.58 12.34
C LEU A 41 -8.98 8.73 13.21
N GLU A 42 -9.24 8.50 14.50
CA GLU A 42 -9.72 9.56 15.39
C GLU A 42 -8.64 10.61 15.63
N SER A 43 -7.37 10.20 15.80
CA SER A 43 -6.24 11.13 15.88
C SER A 43 -6.03 11.97 14.62
N LEU A 44 -6.52 11.48 13.48
CA LEU A 44 -6.49 12.16 12.19
C LEU A 44 -7.76 12.99 11.93
N GLY A 45 -8.65 13.11 12.91
CA GLY A 45 -9.88 13.89 12.83
C GLY A 45 -11.02 13.18 12.10
N ILE A 46 -10.90 11.90 11.81
CA ILE A 46 -11.97 11.07 11.22
C ILE A 46 -12.61 10.30 12.37
N ASN A 47 -13.65 10.87 12.95
CA ASN A 47 -14.40 10.17 13.99
C ASN A 47 -15.38 9.16 13.37
N LYS A 48 -16.03 8.37 14.24
CA LYS A 48 -16.96 7.32 13.81
C LYS A 48 -18.17 7.84 13.02
N ALA A 49 -18.64 9.06 13.29
CA ALA A 49 -19.73 9.68 12.56
C ALA A 49 -19.28 10.09 11.15
N ASP A 50 -18.09 10.66 11.02
CA ASP A 50 -17.50 11.01 9.72
C ASP A 50 -17.26 9.76 8.88
N ALA A 51 -16.75 8.68 9.49
CA ALA A 51 -16.57 7.39 8.84
C ALA A 51 -17.91 6.80 8.35
N GLN A 52 -18.98 6.94 9.13
CA GLN A 52 -20.31 6.49 8.74
C GLN A 52 -20.87 7.30 7.57
N ILE A 53 -20.69 8.63 7.59
CA ILE A 53 -21.11 9.51 6.49
C ILE A 53 -20.37 9.11 5.21
N LEU A 54 -19.04 8.97 5.28
CA LEU A 54 -18.21 8.58 4.15
C LEU A 54 -18.63 7.21 3.59
N ARG A 55 -18.87 6.23 4.47
CA ARG A 55 -19.32 4.91 4.05
C ARG A 55 -20.69 4.98 3.35
N SER A 56 -21.62 5.75 3.89
CA SER A 56 -22.94 5.95 3.28
C SER A 56 -22.86 6.68 1.95
N SER A 57 -21.99 7.69 1.79
CA SER A 57 -21.83 8.41 0.53
C SER A 57 -21.18 7.58 -0.56
N LEU A 58 -20.30 6.64 -0.17
CA LEU A 58 -19.63 5.75 -1.13
C LEU A 58 -20.46 4.49 -1.46
N PHE A 59 -21.45 4.14 -0.64
CA PHE A 59 -22.28 2.96 -0.84
C PHE A 59 -23.04 2.96 -2.18
N THR A 60 -23.37 4.13 -2.73
CA THR A 60 -24.02 4.25 -4.04
C THR A 60 -23.17 3.72 -5.19
N PHE A 61 -21.84 3.62 -5.00
CA PHE A 61 -20.91 3.08 -5.99
C PHE A 61 -20.53 1.63 -5.72
N ALA A 62 -21.06 1.01 -4.65
CA ALA A 62 -20.64 -0.32 -4.23
C ALA A 62 -20.92 -1.38 -5.29
N GLU A 63 -22.07 -1.34 -5.96
CA GLU A 63 -22.41 -2.32 -7.00
C GLU A 63 -21.44 -2.26 -8.19
N GLU A 64 -21.08 -1.06 -8.64
CA GLU A 64 -20.11 -0.86 -9.71
C GLU A 64 -18.70 -1.25 -9.27
N TRP A 65 -18.33 -0.93 -8.02
CA TRP A 65 -17.02 -1.22 -7.45
C TRP A 65 -16.80 -2.71 -7.16
N ASP A 66 -17.84 -3.41 -6.73
CA ASP A 66 -17.83 -4.85 -6.44
C ASP A 66 -18.04 -5.71 -7.70
N SER A 67 -18.17 -5.07 -8.87
CA SER A 67 -18.29 -5.77 -10.14
C SER A 67 -16.99 -6.54 -10.49
N PRO A 68 -17.09 -7.71 -11.14
CA PRO A 68 -15.90 -8.49 -11.55
C PRO A 68 -14.90 -7.68 -12.38
N GLU A 69 -15.38 -6.71 -13.15
CA GLU A 69 -14.58 -5.83 -13.99
C GLU A 69 -13.62 -4.95 -13.18
N MET A 70 -13.95 -4.63 -11.93
CA MET A 70 -13.10 -3.80 -11.06
C MET A 70 -11.94 -4.58 -10.44
N SER A 71 -11.93 -5.91 -10.52
CA SER A 71 -10.79 -6.74 -10.08
C SER A 71 -9.48 -6.42 -10.82
N ILE A 72 -9.55 -5.71 -11.96
CA ILE A 72 -8.36 -5.20 -12.66
C ILE A 72 -7.52 -4.26 -11.77
N TYR A 73 -8.15 -3.60 -10.80
CA TYR A 73 -7.47 -2.67 -9.89
C TYR A 73 -6.76 -3.37 -8.74
N ASP A 74 -7.11 -4.62 -8.42
CA ASP A 74 -6.43 -5.42 -7.39
C ASP A 74 -4.96 -5.67 -7.75
N ASN A 75 -4.66 -5.76 -9.06
CA ASN A 75 -3.30 -5.89 -9.57
C ASN A 75 -3.11 -5.05 -10.84
N TYR A 76 -3.35 -3.75 -10.69
CA TYR A 76 -3.33 -2.78 -11.78
C TYR A 76 -2.04 -2.82 -12.62
N ASP A 77 -0.88 -2.93 -11.97
CA ASP A 77 0.41 -2.96 -12.66
C ASP A 77 0.63 -4.23 -13.50
N ALA A 78 0.03 -5.37 -13.11
CA ALA A 78 0.04 -6.58 -13.93
C ALA A 78 -1.01 -6.51 -15.05
N ALA A 79 -2.17 -5.91 -14.79
CA ALA A 79 -3.23 -5.73 -15.79
C ALA A 79 -2.81 -4.77 -16.91
N LYS A 80 -2.12 -3.66 -16.59
CA LYS A 80 -1.66 -2.64 -17.54
C LYS A 80 -0.60 -3.14 -18.54
N LYS A 81 0.11 -4.21 -18.22
CA LYS A 81 1.21 -4.76 -19.05
C LYS A 81 0.74 -5.80 -20.07
N ARG A 82 -0.54 -6.15 -20.08
CA ARG A 82 -1.18 -7.01 -21.09
C ARG A 82 -1.66 -6.17 -22.27
#